data_AF-A0A1Q9PW71-F1
#
_entry.id   AF-A0A1Q9PW71-F1
#
_cell.length_a   1.000
_cell.length_b   1.000
_cell.length_c   1.000
_cell.angle_alpha   90.00
_cell.angle_beta   90.00
_cell.angle_gamma   90.00
#
_symmetry.space_group_name_H-M   'P 1'
#
loop_
_entity.id
_entity.type
_entity.pdbx_description
1 polymer ?
#
loop_
_entity_poly.entity_id
_entity_poly.type
_entity_poly.pdbx_seq_one_letter_code
_entity_poly.pdbx_strand_id
1 'polypeptide(L)'
;GRIEMDNNPAENAIRPNVIGRKNWLFSVSEAGAKANAICLSIAETTKSNGIDFYEYIKKLFTDLPNLGIQQNPKILDQYMPWSKMIQAECSK
;
A
#
# COMPACT_ATOMS: atom_id res chain seq x y z
N GLY A 1 -2.20 25.65 -19.60
CA GLY A 1 -2.67 25.49 -18.23
C GLY A 1 -3.40 24.17 -18.12
N ARG A 2 -2.94 23.25 -17.26
CA ARG A 2 -3.56 21.94 -16.98
C ARG A 2 -3.61 21.67 -15.47
N ILE A 3 -3.65 22.74 -14.67
CA ILE A 3 -3.67 22.67 -13.22
C ILE A 3 -4.87 23.51 -12.81
N GLU A 4 -5.85 22.85 -12.21
CA GLU A 4 -6.98 23.48 -11.54
C GLU A 4 -6.42 24.47 -10.50
N MET A 5 -6.99 25.66 -10.35
CA MET A 5 -6.57 26.60 -9.30
C MET A 5 -6.94 26.11 -7.89
N ASP A 6 -7.82 25.11 -7.79
CA ASP A 6 -8.26 24.53 -6.54
C ASP A 6 -7.51 23.22 -6.19
N ASN A 7 -7.53 22.91 -4.90
CA ASN A 7 -6.93 21.71 -4.33
C ASN A 7 -7.97 20.60 -4.08
N ASN A 8 -9.17 20.74 -4.64
CA ASN A 8 -10.31 19.88 -4.31
C ASN A 8 -10.04 18.39 -4.61
N PRO A 9 -9.34 18.01 -5.71
CA PRO A 9 -8.98 16.61 -5.96
C PRO A 9 -8.09 16.00 -4.86
N ALA A 10 -7.09 16.75 -4.37
CA ALA A 10 -6.19 16.26 -3.33
C ALA A 10 -6.90 16.18 -1.97
N GLU A 11 -7.75 17.16 -1.64
CA GLU A 11 -8.57 17.13 -0.44
C GLU A 11 -9.54 15.94 -0.44
N ASN A 12 -10.17 15.67 -1.59
CA ASN A 12 -11.04 14.50 -1.77
C ASN A 12 -10.26 13.18 -1.61
N ALA A 13 -9.03 13.10 -2.12
CA ALA A 13 -8.19 11.91 -1.97
C ALA A 13 -7.77 11.64 -0.51
N ILE A 14 -7.46 12.68 0.27
CA ILE A 14 -6.99 12.51 1.65
C ILE A 14 -8.13 12.37 2.68
N ARG A 15 -9.34 12.88 2.36
CA ARG A 15 -10.49 12.92 3.28
C ARG A 15 -10.85 11.55 3.89
N PRO A 16 -10.91 10.42 3.14
CA PRO A 16 -11.20 9.10 3.72
C PRO A 16 -10.21 8.70 4.81
N ASN A 17 -8.92 8.95 4.60
CA ASN A 17 -7.84 8.64 5.55
C ASN A 17 -7.96 9.51 6.82
N VAL A 18 -8.30 10.80 6.65
CA VAL A 18 -8.46 11.75 7.76
C VAL A 18 -9.68 11.44 8.62
N ILE A 19 -10.72 10.88 8.05
CA ILE A 19 -11.89 10.39 8.79
C ILE A 19 -11.56 9.06 9.47
N GLY A 20 -10.92 8.13 8.76
CA GLY A 20 -10.55 6.81 9.25
C GLY A 20 -9.64 6.82 10.47
N ARG A 21 -8.67 7.76 10.53
CA ARG A 21 -7.73 7.88 11.67
C ARG A 21 -8.41 8.05 13.04
N LYS A 22 -9.64 8.60 13.09
CA LYS A 22 -10.41 8.73 14.34
C LYS A 22 -10.91 7.38 14.86
N ASN A 23 -11.07 6.40 13.96
CA ASN A 23 -11.64 5.08 14.25
C ASN A 23 -10.57 3.96 14.27
N TRP A 24 -9.35 4.24 13.83
CA TRP A 24 -8.26 3.27 13.81
C TRP A 24 -7.51 3.24 15.14
N LEU A 25 -7.54 2.09 15.81
CA LEU A 25 -7.10 1.84 17.19
C LEU A 25 -5.66 2.28 17.53
N PHE A 26 -4.78 2.42 16.53
CA PHE A 26 -3.36 2.70 16.71
C PHE A 26 -2.88 3.96 15.98
N SER A 27 -3.74 4.96 15.77
CA SER A 27 -3.38 6.18 15.00
C SER A 27 -2.86 7.34 15.84
N VAL A 28 -2.71 7.17 17.15
CA VAL A 28 -2.47 8.28 18.10
C VAL A 28 -0.98 8.44 18.45
N SER A 29 -0.21 7.35 18.45
CA SER A 29 1.24 7.41 18.71
C SER A 29 2.03 7.69 17.43
N GLU A 30 3.25 8.24 17.55
CA GLU A 30 4.14 8.45 16.41
C GLU A 30 4.44 7.14 15.66
N ALA A 31 4.71 6.07 16.42
CA ALA A 31 4.95 4.73 15.86
C ALA A 31 3.72 4.22 15.09
N GLY A 32 2.52 4.45 15.64
CA GLY A 32 1.26 4.09 15.01
C GLY A 32 0.94 4.91 13.76
N ALA A 33 1.19 6.22 13.80
CA ALA A 33 1.07 7.10 12.65
C ALA A 33 2.03 6.66 11.51
N LYS A 34 3.26 6.29 11.84
CA LYS A 34 4.23 5.76 10.88
C LYS A 34 3.78 4.43 10.26
N ALA A 35 3.31 3.49 11.08
CA ALA A 35 2.78 2.22 10.59
C ALA A 35 1.57 2.40 9.67
N ASN A 36 0.64 3.28 10.04
CA ASN A 36 -0.51 3.63 9.20
C ASN A 36 -0.08 4.25 7.88
N ALA A 37 0.87 5.19 7.89
CA ALA A 37 1.38 5.82 6.68
C ALA A 37 1.99 4.79 5.72
N ILE A 38 2.74 3.82 6.24
CA ILE A 38 3.30 2.72 5.43
C ILE A 38 2.17 1.87 4.83
N CYS A 39 1.20 1.43 5.64
CA CYS A 39 0.09 0.60 5.18
C CYS A 39 -0.74 1.29 4.08
N LEU A 40 -1.08 2.56 4.29
CA LEU A 40 -1.81 3.37 3.30
C LEU A 40 -1.01 3.60 2.02
N SER A 41 0.31 3.82 2.14
CA SER A 41 1.17 3.98 0.98
C SER A 41 1.19 2.71 0.13
N ILE A 42 1.25 1.53 0.76
CA ILE A 42 1.18 0.24 0.06
C ILE A 42 -0.19 0.08 -0.61
N ALA A 43 -1.29 0.37 0.10
CA ALA A 43 -2.64 0.25 -0.45
C ALA A 43 -2.89 1.17 -1.65
N GLU A 44 -2.43 2.42 -1.60
CA GLU A 44 -2.51 3.33 -2.74
C GLU A 44 -1.60 2.89 -3.89
N THR A 45 -0.45 2.29 -3.58
CA THR A 45 0.46 1.73 -4.60
C THR A 45 -0.17 0.54 -5.31
N THR A 46 -0.77 -0.42 -4.60
CA THR A 46 -1.45 -1.56 -5.22
C THR A 46 -2.64 -1.11 -6.06
N LYS A 47 -3.43 -0.15 -5.56
CA LYS A 47 -4.53 0.46 -6.31
C LYS A 47 -4.07 1.14 -7.59
N SER A 48 -2.97 1.89 -7.53
CA SER A 48 -2.37 2.55 -8.69
C SER A 48 -1.83 1.56 -9.74
N ASN A 49 -1.47 0.35 -9.30
CA ASN A 49 -1.03 -0.76 -10.17
C ASN A 49 -2.18 -1.69 -10.60
N GLY A 50 -3.44 -1.39 -10.24
CA GLY A 50 -4.61 -2.20 -10.62
C GLY A 50 -4.73 -3.54 -9.88
N ILE A 51 -4.04 -3.71 -8.76
CA ILE A 51 -3.99 -4.96 -7.99
C ILE A 51 -4.96 -4.89 -6.81
N ASP A 52 -5.61 -6.01 -6.49
CA ASP A 52 -6.39 -6.13 -5.27
C ASP A 52 -5.48 -6.14 -4.03
N PHE A 53 -5.66 -5.15 -3.16
CA PHE A 53 -4.83 -4.98 -1.97
C PHE A 53 -4.92 -6.18 -1.00
N TYR A 54 -6.10 -6.78 -0.88
CA TYR A 54 -6.30 -7.89 0.05
C TYR A 54 -5.55 -9.14 -0.42
N GLU A 55 -5.72 -9.52 -1.69
CA GLU A 55 -4.99 -10.66 -2.26
C GLU A 55 -3.48 -10.44 -2.25
N TYR A 56 -3.03 -9.20 -2.52
CA TYR A 56 -1.61 -8.84 -2.42
C TYR A 56 -1.04 -9.07 -1.01
N ILE A 57 -1.70 -8.55 0.03
CA ILE A 57 -1.23 -8.71 1.42
C ILE A 57 -1.27 -10.17 1.86
N LYS A 58 -2.32 -10.91 1.48
CA LYS A 58 -2.43 -12.34 1.76
C LYS A 58 -1.27 -13.13 1.14
N LYS A 59 -0.96 -12.86 -0.13
CA LYS A 59 0.17 -13.48 -0.83
C LYS A 59 1.50 -13.13 -0.17
N LEU A 60 1.71 -11.86 0.14
CA LEU A 60 2.90 -11.37 0.82
C LEU A 60 3.07 -12.09 2.18
N PHE A 61 2.05 -12.15 3.03
CA PHE A 61 2.19 -12.84 4.32
C PHE A 61 2.32 -14.37 4.22
N THR A 62 1.85 -14.98 3.12
CA THR A 62 2.00 -16.43 2.89
C THR A 62 3.43 -16.77 2.46
N ASP A 63 4.00 -15.97 1.55
CA ASP A 63 5.26 -16.31 0.91
C ASP A 63 6.46 -15.71 1.64
N LEU A 64 6.36 -14.47 2.13
CA LEU A 64 7.48 -13.71 2.69
C LEU A 64 8.22 -14.43 3.84
N PRO A 65 7.55 -15.12 4.79
CA PRO A 65 8.23 -15.87 5.86
C PRO A 65 9.11 -17.02 5.33
N ASN A 66 8.78 -17.55 4.16
CA ASN A 66 9.49 -18.68 3.54
C ASN A 66 10.65 -18.23 2.63
N LEU A 67 10.79 -16.92 2.41
CA LEU A 67 11.84 -16.36 1.55
C LEU A 67 13.11 -16.09 2.34
N GLY A 68 14.25 -16.48 1.78
CA GLY A 68 15.58 -16.14 2.27
C GLY A 68 15.96 -14.68 2.02
N ILE A 69 15.13 -13.72 2.43
CA ILE A 69 15.32 -12.27 2.16
C ILE A 69 16.64 -11.77 2.73
N GLN A 70 17.06 -12.34 3.87
CA GLN A 70 18.36 -12.03 4.47
C GLN A 70 19.55 -12.50 3.63
N GLN A 71 19.39 -13.58 2.86
CA GLN A 71 20.46 -14.10 1.98
C GLN A 71 20.43 -13.45 0.60
N ASN A 72 19.24 -13.13 0.07
CA ASN A 72 19.10 -12.49 -1.23
C ASN A 72 17.99 -11.42 -1.23
N PRO A 73 18.34 -10.15 -0.95
CA PRO A 73 17.36 -9.07 -0.85
C PRO A 73 16.69 -8.73 -2.20
N LYS A 74 17.31 -9.09 -3.33
CA LYS A 74 16.76 -8.86 -4.67
C LYS A 74 15.48 -9.65 -4.97
N ILE A 75 15.20 -10.70 -4.18
CA ILE A 75 13.96 -11.47 -4.31
C ILE A 75 12.75 -10.58 -4.04
N LEU A 76 12.90 -9.59 -3.14
CA LEU A 76 11.82 -8.69 -2.76
C LEU A 76 11.29 -7.86 -3.94
N ASP A 77 12.13 -7.55 -4.94
CA ASP A 77 11.72 -6.82 -6.13
C ASP A 77 10.62 -7.55 -6.92
N GLN A 78 10.60 -8.88 -6.84
CA GLN A 78 9.57 -9.71 -7.50
C GLN A 78 8.21 -9.64 -6.80
N TYR A 79 8.20 -9.26 -5.52
CA TYR A 79 6.99 -9.12 -4.70
C TYR A 79 6.48 -7.68 -4.66
N MET A 80 7.12 -6.75 -5.36
CA MET A 80 6.64 -5.38 -5.43
C MET A 80 5.34 -5.27 -6.23
N PRO A 81 4.46 -4.29 -5.94
CA PRO A 81 3.18 -4.13 -6.63
C PRO A 81 3.30 -3.90 -8.15
N TRP A 82 4.42 -3.38 -8.64
CA TRP A 82 4.67 -3.19 -10.08
C TRP A 82 5.30 -4.41 -10.76
N SER A 83 5.56 -5.49 -10.01
CA SER A 83 6.14 -6.71 -10.55
C SER A 83 5.13 -7.45 -11.43
N LYS A 84 5.59 -7.96 -12.57
CA LYS A 84 4.78 -8.77 -13.48
C LYS A 84 4.20 -10.03 -12.81
N MET A 85 4.93 -10.61 -11.86
CA MET A 85 4.49 -11.80 -11.12
C MET A 85 3.24 -11.48 -10.29
N ILE A 86 3.31 -10.42 -9.48
CA ILE A 86 2.20 -9.98 -8.64
C ILE A 86 1.01 -9.50 -9.47
N GLN A 87 1.26 -8.79 -10.57
CA GLN A 87 0.19 -8.36 -11.47
C GLN A 87 -0.53 -9.56 -12.11
N ALA A 88 0.17 -10.64 -12.44
CA ALA A 88 -0.46 -11.84 -13.00
C ALA A 88 -1.27 -12.63 -11.95
N GLU A 89 -0.80 -12.69 -10.70
CA GLU A 89 -1.43 -13.52 -9.66
C GLU A 89 -2.50 -12.80 -8.84
N CYS A 90 -2.40 -11.47 -8.71
CA CYS A 90 -3.27 -10.65 -7.85
C CYS A 90 -4.11 -9.62 -8.64
N SER A 91 -4.14 -9.71 -9.98
CA SER A 91 -5.13 -8.96 -10.77
C SER A 91 -6.52 -9.55 -10.53
N LYS A 92 -7.51 -8.67 -10.40
CA LYS A 92 -8.93 -9.05 -10.40
C LYS A 92 -9.33 -9.74 -11.69
#